data_AF-F9EG57-F1
#
_entry.id   AF-F9EG57-F1
#
_cell.length_a   1.000
_cell.length_b   1.000
_cell.length_c   1.000
_cell.angle_alpha   90.00
_cell.angle_beta   90.00
_cell.angle_gamma   90.00
#
_symmetry.space_group_name_H-M   'P 1'
#
loop_
_entity.id
_entity.type
_entity.pdbx_description
1 polymer ?
#
loop_
_entity_poly.entity_id
_entity_poly.type
_entity_poly.pdbx_seq_one_letter_code
_entity_poly.pdbx_strand_id
1 'polypeptide(L)' 'MTSDDLSDSAPVPAPSRTDRVDAVETRVERLPDLSDRIRKAGAAPLEERAAILAAIHETLSSELRDAED' A
#
# COMPACT_ATOMS: atom_id res chain seq x y z
N MET A 1 -34.00 -26.69 -16.61
CA MET A 1 -32.54 -26.60 -16.60
C MET A 1 -32.22 -25.12 -16.65
N THR A 2 -32.22 -24.45 -15.50
CA THR A 2 -31.13 -24.24 -14.51
C THR A 2 -30.40 -22.92 -14.78
N SER A 3 -30.84 -21.92 -14.01
CA SER A 3 -30.09 -20.85 -13.36
C SER A 3 -29.15 -20.00 -14.23
N ASP A 4 -29.67 -18.82 -14.61
CA ASP A 4 -28.85 -17.62 -14.77
C ASP A 4 -28.25 -17.29 -13.39
N ASP A 5 -26.96 -17.58 -13.24
CA ASP A 5 -26.13 -17.20 -12.10
C ASP A 5 -25.90 -15.68 -12.18
N LEU A 6 -26.86 -14.92 -11.68
CA LEU A 6 -26.62 -13.54 -11.26
C LEU A 6 -25.59 -13.63 -10.13
N SER A 7 -24.32 -13.47 -10.49
CA SER A 7 -23.22 -13.29 -9.54
C SER A 7 -23.64 -12.26 -8.50
N ASP A 8 -23.99 -12.77 -7.33
CA ASP A 8 -24.34 -12.06 -6.11
C ASP A 8 -23.07 -11.41 -5.56
N SER A 9 -22.58 -10.38 -6.25
CA SER A 9 -21.65 -9.43 -5.63
C SER A 9 -22.45 -8.50 -4.75
N ALA A 10 -22.78 -9.01 -3.56
CA ALA A 10 -23.26 -8.17 -2.47
C ALA A 10 -22.27 -7.00 -2.30
N PRO A 11 -22.75 -5.76 -2.10
CA PRO A 11 -21.86 -4.61 -1.93
C PRO A 11 -20.95 -4.86 -0.73
N VAL A 12 -19.64 -4.76 -0.94
CA VAL A 12 -18.68 -4.81 0.17
C VAL A 12 -18.98 -3.61 1.08
N PRO A 13 -19.24 -3.82 2.38
CA PRO A 13 -19.48 -2.72 3.29
C PRO A 13 -18.25 -1.81 3.33
N ALA A 14 -18.47 -0.50 3.25
CA ALA A 14 -17.40 0.48 3.40
C ALA A 14 -16.72 0.29 4.77
N PRO A 15 -15.38 0.42 4.84
CA PRO A 15 -14.62 0.21 6.07
C PRO A 15 -15.09 1.18 7.17
N SER A 16 -15.12 0.69 8.41
CA SER A 16 -15.55 1.49 9.55
C SER A 16 -14.51 2.57 9.88
N ARG A 17 -14.91 3.58 10.67
CA ARG A 17 -13.98 4.61 11.13
C ARG A 17 -12.78 4.02 11.89
N THR A 18 -13.02 2.97 12.68
CA THR A 18 -11.97 2.27 13.44
C THR A 18 -10.98 1.60 12.50
N ASP A 19 -11.48 0.85 11.50
CA ASP A 19 -10.62 0.20 10.50
C ASP A 19 -9.71 1.19 9.78
N ARG A 20 -10.23 2.39 9.48
CA ARG A 20 -9.46 3.48 8.86
C ARG A 20 -8.39 4.06 9.78
N VAL A 21 -8.65 4.14 11.09
CA VAL A 21 -7.67 4.62 12.07
C VAL A 21 -6.55 3.60 12.23
N ASP A 22 -6.88 2.32 12.40
CA ASP A 22 -5.91 1.24 12.54
C ASP A 22 -4.99 1.13 11.30
N ALA A 23 -5.55 1.32 10.10
CA ALA A 23 -4.80 1.39 8.86
C ALA A 23 -3.84 2.59 8.81
N VAL A 24 -4.25 3.75 9.32
CA VAL A 24 -3.39 4.94 9.41
C VAL A 24 -2.28 4.72 10.44
N GLU A 25 -2.59 4.18 11.62
CA GLU A 25 -1.60 3.89 12.66
C GLU A 25 -0.54 2.90 12.14
N THR A 26 -0.97 1.81 11.50
CA THR A 26 -0.07 0.83 10.88
C THR A 26 0.84 1.48 9.82
N ARG A 27 0.32 2.41 9.01
CA ARG A 27 1.13 3.15 8.02
C ARG A 27 2.13 4.08 8.69
N VAL A 28 1.72 4.79 9.75
CA VAL A 28 2.59 5.68 10.53
C VAL A 28 3.74 4.90 11.19
N GLU A 29 3.46 3.72 11.73
CA GLU A 29 4.48 2.84 12.32
C GLU A 29 5.55 2.37 11.33
N ARG A 30 5.23 2.34 10.03
CA ARG A 30 6.17 1.96 8.95
C ARG A 30 7.04 3.10 8.43
N LEU A 31 6.73 4.36 8.78
CA LEU A 31 7.49 5.53 8.32
C LEU A 31 9.00 5.51 8.68
N PRO A 32 9.41 5.00 9.87
CA PRO A 32 10.83 4.83 10.18
C PRO A 32 11.55 3.87 9.22
N ASP A 33 10.92 2.73 8.87
CA ASP A 33 11.49 1.78 7.90
C ASP A 33 11.66 2.42 6.52
N LEU A 34 10.64 3.16 6.06
CA LEU A 34 10.71 3.90 4.80
C LEU A 34 11.85 4.93 4.81
N SER A 35 12.01 5.64 5.92
CA SER A 35 13.08 6.63 6.09
C SER A 35 14.47 5.99 6.03
N ASP A 36 14.63 4.80 6.63
CA ASP A 36 15.88 4.04 6.57
C ASP A 36 16.16 3.50 5.16
N ARG A 37 15.12 3.06 4.43
CA ARG A 37 15.23 2.64 3.03
C ARG A 37 15.67 3.78 2.12
N ILE A 38 15.13 5.00 2.31
CA ILE A 38 15.56 6.20 1.58
C ILE A 38 17.02 6.53 1.91
N ARG A 39 17.41 6.46 3.19
CA ARG A 39 18.81 6.67 3.61
C ARG A 39 19.74 5.66 2.93
N LYS A 40 19.35 4.38 2.89
CA LYS A 40 20.08 3.32 2.20
C LYS A 40 20.22 3.61 0.70
N ALA A 41 19.17 4.09 0.05
CA ALA A 41 19.23 4.49 -1.37
C ALA A 41 20.26 5.62 -1.59
N GLY A 42 20.30 6.61 -0.70
CA GLY A 42 21.27 7.71 -0.74
C GLY A 42 22.73 7.25 -0.55
N ALA A 43 22.95 6.20 0.24
CA ALA A 43 24.27 5.60 0.46
C ALA A 43 24.68 4.58 -0.62
N ALA A 44 23.75 4.11 -1.45
CA ALA A 44 24.01 3.11 -2.49
C ALA A 44 24.73 3.72 -3.71
N PRO A 45 25.50 2.89 -4.46
CA PRO A 45 26.00 3.22 -5.79
C PRO A 45 24.87 3.65 -6.74
N LEU A 46 25.22 4.40 -7.79
CA LEU A 46 24.21 5.00 -8.68
C LEU A 46 23.37 3.93 -9.41
N GLU A 47 24.00 2.83 -9.79
CA GLU A 47 23.41 1.69 -10.48
C GLU A 47 22.33 1.01 -9.62
N GLU A 48 22.57 0.90 -8.32
CA GLU A 48 21.65 0.25 -7.37
C GLU A 48 20.59 1.22 -6.83
N ARG A 49 20.94 2.51 -6.73
CA ARG A 49 20.06 3.55 -6.20
C ARG A 49 18.74 3.63 -6.96
N ALA A 50 18.78 3.56 -8.28
CA ALA A 50 17.58 3.62 -9.11
C ALA A 50 16.60 2.46 -8.78
N ALA A 51 17.11 1.25 -8.61
CA ALA A 51 16.29 0.09 -8.26
C ALA A 51 15.68 0.21 -6.85
N ILE A 52 16.46 0.69 -5.87
CA ILE A 52 15.97 0.90 -4.50
C ILE A 52 14.88 1.98 -4.49
N LEU A 53 15.08 3.09 -5.20
CA LEU A 53 14.08 4.16 -5.29
C LEU A 53 12.82 3.72 -6.03
N ALA A 54 12.93 2.91 -7.08
CA ALA A 54 11.78 2.34 -7.79
C ALA A 54 10.95 1.42 -6.86
N ALA A 55 11.59 0.59 -6.05
CA ALA A 55 10.90 -0.26 -5.08
C ALA A 55 10.20 0.56 -3.97
N ILE A 56 10.83 1.65 -3.51
CA ILE A 56 10.22 2.60 -2.57
C ILE A 56 8.99 3.26 -3.20
N HIS A 57 9.10 3.73 -4.44
CA HIS A 57 8.00 4.33 -5.18
C HIS A 57 6.82 3.37 -5.31
N GLU A 58 7.05 2.12 -5.74
CA GLU A 58 5.97 1.14 -5.89
C GLU A 58 5.28 0.83 -4.55
N THR A 59 6.05 0.74 -3.46
CA THR A 59 5.49 0.57 -2.11
C THR A 59 4.52 1.70 -1.78
N LEU A 60 4.96 2.95 -1.96
CA LEU A 60 4.14 4.14 -1.68
C LEU A 60 2.92 4.26 -2.60
N SER A 61 3.08 3.96 -3.89
CA SER A 61 1.98 3.95 -4.85
C SER A 61 0.95 2.86 -4.54
N SER A 62 1.38 1.69 -4.05
CA SER A 62 0.45 0.66 -3.58
C SER A 62 -0.30 1.13 -2.34
N GLU A 63 0.42 1.67 -1.34
CA GLU A 63 -0.20 2.13 -0.10
C GLU A 63 -1.19 3.29 -0.33
N LEU A 64 -0.93 4.16 -1.33
CA LEU A 64 -1.86 5.21 -1.73
C LEU A 64 -3.12 4.64 -2.39
N ARG A 65 -2.98 3.68 -3.31
CA ARG A 65 -4.13 3.00 -3.93
C ARG A 65 -5.01 2.31 -2.88
N ASP A 66 -4.38 1.58 -1.96
CA ASP A 66 -5.06 0.95 -0.81
C ASP A 66 -5.69 1.96 0.16
N ALA A 67 -5.38 3.26 0.05
CA ALA A 67 -5.99 4.31 0.87
C ALA A 67 -7.17 5.01 0.18
N GLU A 68 -7.20 4.95 -1.15
CA GLU A 68 -8.20 5.59 -2.01
C GLU A 68 -9.39 4.67 -2.30
N ASP A 69 -9.17 3.34 -2.32
CA ASP A 69 -10.20 2.30 -2.41
C ASP A 69 -10.98 2.10 -1.08
#